data_AF-U2ZPQ7-F1
#
_entry.id   AF-U2ZPQ7-F1
#
_cell.length_a   1.000
_cell.length_b   1.000
_cell.length_c   1.000
_cell.angle_alpha   90.00
_cell.angle_beta   90.00
_cell.angle_gamma   90.00
#
_symmetry.space_group_name_H-M   'P 1'
#
loop_
_entity.id
_entity.type
_entity.pdbx_description
1 polymer ?
#
loop_
_entity_poly.entity_id
_entity_poly.type
_entity_poly.pdbx_seq_one_letter_code
_entity_poly.pdbx_strand_id
1 'polypeptide(L)'
;MRMTILAFLAVLGAQTAQASETAALIKSSIFVERGAYNGRPGTRTVERASTLGSGDRVVTILDWRTQGETRAVTVSLSIPTHLAFQRSSLGNEEISIDQGRSWGKLGTLRLRDNDGLRLAAPEDVTNIRWRVNGTNGRITYSAVVR
;
A
#
# COMPACT_ATOMS: atom_id res chain seq x y z
N MET A 1 -23.32 50.55 25.37
CA MET A 1 -22.21 49.58 25.29
C MET A 1 -22.70 48.39 24.48
N ARG A 2 -22.35 48.33 23.19
CA ARG A 2 -22.83 47.30 22.25
C ARG A 2 -21.84 46.14 22.26
N MET A 3 -22.26 44.98 22.76
CA MET A 3 -21.42 43.79 22.82
C MET A 3 -21.81 42.86 21.66
N THR A 4 -21.01 42.88 20.61
CA THR A 4 -21.18 42.07 19.41
C THR A 4 -20.61 40.67 19.68
N ILE A 5 -21.47 39.65 19.70
CA ILE A 5 -21.06 38.25 19.83
C ILE A 5 -20.73 37.73 18.43
N LEU A 6 -19.46 37.34 18.21
CA LEU A 6 -19.02 36.65 17.00
C LEU A 6 -19.33 35.15 17.13
N ALA A 7 -20.23 34.64 16.30
CA ALA A 7 -20.48 33.20 16.18
C ALA A 7 -19.48 32.59 15.19
N PHE A 8 -18.62 31.68 15.67
CA PHE A 8 -17.68 30.93 14.84
C PHE A 8 -18.36 29.62 14.39
N LEU A 9 -18.80 29.57 13.13
CA LEU A 9 -19.47 28.41 12.55
C LEU A 9 -18.41 27.46 11.94
N ALA A 10 -18.02 26.43 12.68
CA ALA A 10 -17.13 25.39 12.16
C ALA A 10 -17.94 24.37 11.34
N VAL A 11 -17.85 24.45 10.01
CA VAL A 11 -18.39 23.42 9.11
C VAL A 11 -17.45 22.21 9.15
N LEU A 12 -17.78 21.19 9.93
CA LEU A 12 -17.18 19.87 9.77
C LEU A 12 -17.73 19.26 8.47
N GLY A 13 -16.92 19.29 7.40
CA GLY A 13 -17.21 18.57 6.18
C GLY A 13 -17.31 17.08 6.46
N ALA A 14 -18.49 16.50 6.26
CA ALA A 14 -18.66 15.06 6.24
C ALA A 14 -17.86 14.51 5.05
N GLN A 15 -16.74 13.84 5.33
CA GLN A 15 -16.02 13.07 4.33
C GLN A 15 -16.90 11.87 3.99
N THR A 16 -17.65 11.94 2.89
CA THR A 16 -18.39 10.79 2.39
C THR A 16 -17.36 9.76 1.92
N ALA A 17 -17.20 8.70 2.70
CA ALA A 17 -16.47 7.52 2.26
C ALA A 17 -17.25 6.92 1.09
N GLN A 18 -16.89 7.27 -0.13
CA GLN A 18 -17.41 6.61 -1.32
C GLN A 18 -17.01 5.14 -1.21
N ALA A 19 -18.00 4.26 -1.07
CA ALA A 19 -17.81 2.83 -1.17
C ALA A 19 -17.32 2.52 -2.59
N SER A 20 -16.01 2.46 -2.77
CA SER A 20 -15.41 1.97 -4.00
C SER A 20 -15.72 0.49 -4.14
N GLU A 21 -16.27 0.11 -5.29
CA GLU A 21 -16.41 -1.29 -5.67
C GLU A 21 -15.03 -1.98 -5.66
N THR A 22 -14.99 -3.22 -5.18
CA THR A 22 -13.74 -3.95 -4.95
C THR A 22 -13.49 -4.97 -6.07
N ALA A 23 -12.32 -4.93 -6.67
CA ALA A 23 -11.86 -5.97 -7.59
C ALA A 23 -11.45 -7.22 -6.81
N ALA A 24 -11.69 -8.40 -7.40
CA ALA A 24 -11.25 -9.65 -6.82
C ALA A 24 -9.78 -9.92 -7.16
N LEU A 25 -8.96 -10.18 -6.14
CA LEU A 25 -7.65 -10.78 -6.32
C LEU A 25 -7.84 -12.26 -6.67
N ILE A 26 -7.31 -12.70 -7.81
CA ILE A 26 -7.49 -14.07 -8.29
C ILE A 26 -6.23 -14.90 -8.11
N LYS A 27 -5.06 -14.27 -8.24
CA LYS A 27 -3.77 -14.94 -8.06
C LYS A 27 -2.73 -13.99 -7.49
N SER A 28 -1.92 -14.52 -6.58
CA SER A 28 -0.71 -13.87 -6.08
C SER A 28 0.47 -14.82 -6.24
N SER A 29 1.64 -14.28 -6.55
CA SER A 29 2.89 -15.04 -6.56
C SER A 29 4.04 -14.15 -6.10
N ILE A 30 4.84 -14.65 -5.17
CA ILE A 30 5.98 -13.95 -4.59
C ILE A 30 7.26 -14.52 -5.20
N PHE A 31 8.14 -13.61 -5.61
CA PHE A 31 9.44 -13.90 -6.16
C PHE A 31 10.51 -13.20 -5.33
N VAL A 32 11.69 -13.77 -5.25
CA VAL A 32 12.86 -13.16 -4.59
C VAL A 32 13.89 -12.78 -5.64
N GLU A 33 14.48 -11.60 -5.49
CA GLU A 33 15.62 -11.16 -6.29
C GLU A 33 16.91 -11.67 -5.65
N ARG A 34 17.50 -12.74 -6.20
CA ARG A 34 18.81 -13.24 -5.76
C ARG A 34 19.91 -12.70 -6.68
N GLY A 35 20.88 -12.02 -6.09
CA GLY A 35 22.06 -11.51 -6.77
C GLY A 35 23.15 -11.11 -5.78
N ALA A 36 24.40 -11.46 -6.09
CA ALA A 36 25.55 -11.08 -5.29
C ALA A 36 25.81 -9.57 -5.49
N TYR A 37 25.66 -8.77 -4.43
CA TYR A 37 25.98 -7.34 -4.43
C TYR A 37 27.51 -7.16 -4.43
N ASN A 38 28.17 -7.54 -5.52
CA ASN A 38 29.64 -7.51 -5.65
C ASN A 38 30.13 -6.19 -6.28
N GLY A 39 29.32 -5.12 -6.25
CA GLY A 39 29.66 -3.83 -6.86
C GLY A 39 29.77 -3.84 -8.39
N ARG A 40 29.40 -4.93 -9.07
CA ARG A 40 29.32 -5.01 -10.55
C ARG A 40 27.86 -5.06 -11.00
N PRO A 41 27.52 -4.52 -12.19
CA PRO A 41 26.23 -4.78 -12.82
C PRO A 41 26.16 -6.27 -13.20
N GLY A 42 25.75 -7.09 -12.24
CA GLY A 42 25.42 -8.49 -12.44
C GLY A 42 23.94 -8.64 -12.80
N THR A 43 23.63 -9.64 -13.61
CA THR A 43 22.26 -10.07 -13.90
C THR A 43 21.56 -10.45 -12.60
N ARG A 44 20.45 -9.75 -12.29
CA ARG A 44 19.57 -10.06 -11.16
C ARG A 44 18.65 -11.20 -11.58
N THR A 45 18.73 -12.32 -10.88
CA THR A 45 17.86 -13.47 -11.15
C THR A 45 16.63 -13.37 -10.26
N VAL A 46 15.46 -13.34 -10.89
CA VAL A 46 14.17 -13.40 -10.20
C VAL A 46 13.68 -14.84 -10.21
N GLU A 47 13.43 -15.39 -9.04
CA GLU A 47 12.97 -16.76 -8.89
C GLU A 47 11.78 -16.83 -7.94
N ARG A 48 10.97 -17.90 -8.06
CA ARG A 48 9.87 -18.11 -7.12
C ARG A 48 10.47 -18.34 -5.73
N ALA A 49 10.03 -17.58 -4.74
CA ALA A 49 10.51 -17.75 -3.38
C ALA A 49 10.04 -19.10 -2.82
N SER A 50 10.99 -19.97 -2.47
CA SER A 50 10.74 -21.17 -1.67
C SER A 50 11.03 -20.95 -0.19
N THR A 51 11.98 -20.06 0.12
CA THR A 51 12.31 -19.54 1.45
C THR A 51 12.59 -18.05 1.35
N LEU A 52 12.42 -17.32 2.46
CA LEU A 52 12.69 -15.88 2.58
C LEU A 52 13.64 -15.65 3.76
N GLY A 53 14.76 -14.97 3.50
CA GLY A 53 15.71 -14.52 4.51
C GLY A 53 15.60 -13.02 4.77
N SER A 54 15.99 -12.58 5.96
CA SER A 54 16.06 -11.15 6.29
C SER A 54 16.94 -10.40 5.28
N GLY A 55 16.46 -9.26 4.80
CA GLY A 55 17.11 -8.44 3.77
C GLY A 55 16.76 -8.82 2.33
N ASP A 56 16.11 -9.97 2.11
CA ASP A 56 15.69 -10.36 0.76
C ASP A 56 14.73 -9.35 0.18
N ARG A 57 14.97 -8.96 -1.07
CA ARG A 57 14.01 -8.18 -1.84
C ARG A 57 13.06 -9.11 -2.53
N VAL A 58 11.78 -8.94 -2.24
CA VAL A 58 10.70 -9.69 -2.87
C VAL A 58 9.94 -8.81 -3.84
N VAL A 59 9.45 -9.45 -4.91
CA VAL A 59 8.57 -8.88 -5.90
C VAL A 59 7.33 -9.77 -5.96
N THR A 60 6.17 -9.18 -5.69
CA THR A 60 4.89 -9.89 -5.73
C THR A 60 4.13 -9.48 -6.96
N ILE A 61 3.66 -10.46 -7.73
CA ILE A 61 2.78 -10.29 -8.89
C ILE A 61 1.35 -10.65 -8.49
N LEU A 62 0.43 -9.72 -8.73
CA LEU A 62 -0.99 -9.83 -8.42
C LEU A 62 -1.79 -9.78 -9.73
N ASP A 63 -2.57 -10.83 -10.00
CA ASP A 63 -3.56 -10.82 -11.07
C ASP A 63 -4.95 -10.57 -10.47
N TRP A 64 -5.64 -9.55 -10.96
CA TRP A 64 -6.97 -9.14 -10.48
C TRP A 64 -8.01 -9.19 -11.61
N ARG A 65 -9.28 -9.31 -11.22
CA ARG A 65 -10.42 -9.17 -12.13
C ARG A 65 -11.62 -8.49 -11.47
N THR A 66 -12.47 -7.86 -12.26
CA THR A 66 -13.80 -7.38 -11.84
C THR A 66 -14.90 -8.26 -12.42
N GLN A 67 -16.12 -8.11 -11.90
CA GLN A 67 -17.31 -8.79 -12.41
C GLN A 67 -17.91 -8.03 -13.61
N GLY A 68 -17.09 -7.71 -14.62
CA GLY A 68 -17.54 -6.98 -15.82
C GLY A 68 -17.70 -5.47 -15.64
N GLU A 69 -17.23 -4.91 -14.52
CA GLU A 69 -17.24 -3.48 -14.27
C GLU A 69 -16.16 -2.78 -15.11
N THR A 70 -16.51 -1.63 -15.69
CA THR A 70 -15.63 -0.78 -16.50
C THR A 70 -15.18 0.48 -15.76
N ARG A 71 -15.85 0.83 -14.65
CA ARG A 71 -15.48 1.92 -13.75
C ARG A 71 -14.27 1.57 -12.87
N ALA A 72 -13.77 2.59 -12.19
CA ALA A 72 -12.65 2.45 -11.26
C ALA A 72 -13.04 1.64 -10.02
N VAL A 73 -12.31 0.56 -9.78
CA VAL A 73 -12.47 -0.34 -8.64
C VAL A 73 -11.21 -0.33 -7.77
N THR A 74 -11.33 -0.79 -6.53
CA THR A 74 -10.20 -0.89 -5.59
C THR A 74 -9.71 -2.34 -5.49
N VAL A 75 -8.41 -2.55 -5.65
CA VAL A 75 -7.71 -3.78 -5.26
C VAL A 75 -7.01 -3.51 -3.94
N SER A 76 -7.20 -4.35 -2.92
CA SER A 76 -6.56 -4.19 -1.60
C SER A 76 -5.87 -5.47 -1.16
N LEU A 77 -4.74 -5.34 -0.47
CA LEU A 77 -3.95 -6.46 0.06
C LEU A 77 -3.39 -6.10 1.44
N SER A 78 -3.43 -7.05 2.38
CA SER A 78 -2.71 -6.96 3.66
C SER A 78 -1.26 -7.37 3.46
N ILE A 79 -0.33 -6.63 4.06
CA ILE A 79 1.10 -6.93 4.00
C ILE A 79 1.48 -7.84 5.16
N PRO A 80 2.10 -9.00 4.90
CA PRO A 80 2.64 -9.86 5.95
C PRO A 80 3.59 -9.06 6.85
N THR A 81 3.51 -9.28 8.16
CA THR A 81 4.25 -8.46 9.13
C THR A 81 5.75 -8.48 8.89
N HIS A 82 6.34 -9.59 8.43
CA HIS A 82 7.77 -9.74 8.12
C HIS A 82 8.21 -9.07 6.80
N LEU A 83 7.33 -8.35 6.11
CA LEU A 83 7.65 -7.59 4.91
C LEU A 83 7.48 -6.09 5.15
N ALA A 84 8.48 -5.31 4.77
CA ALA A 84 8.40 -3.86 4.67
C ALA A 84 8.12 -3.46 3.22
N PHE A 85 7.00 -2.79 2.98
CA PHE A 85 6.64 -2.31 1.64
C PHE A 85 7.73 -1.38 1.07
N GLN A 86 7.86 -1.30 -0.25
CA GLN A 86 8.79 -0.37 -0.89
C GLN A 86 8.08 0.49 -1.93
N ARG A 87 7.50 -0.15 -2.96
CA ARG A 87 6.83 0.55 -4.07
C ARG A 87 5.93 -0.40 -4.85
N SER A 88 4.99 0.17 -5.59
CA SER A 88 4.22 -0.57 -6.61
C SER A 88 4.55 -0.15 -8.05
N SER A 89 4.17 -0.97 -9.01
CA SER A 89 4.32 -0.70 -10.45
C SER A 89 3.42 0.42 -10.95
N LEU A 90 2.29 0.66 -10.28
CA LEU A 90 1.33 1.69 -10.68
C LEU A 90 1.66 3.07 -10.12
N GLY A 91 2.41 3.16 -9.01
CA GLY A 91 2.80 4.41 -8.34
C GLY A 91 1.64 5.19 -7.72
N ASN A 92 0.40 4.77 -7.95
CA ASN A 92 -0.81 5.39 -7.43
C ASN A 92 -1.31 4.72 -6.14
N GLU A 93 -0.53 3.82 -5.53
CA GLU A 93 -0.90 3.12 -4.30
C GLU A 93 -1.27 4.07 -3.16
N GLU A 94 -2.24 3.66 -2.36
CA GLU A 94 -2.46 4.18 -1.02
C GLU A 94 -2.12 3.08 -0.02
N ILE A 95 -1.58 3.49 1.11
CA ILE A 95 -1.18 2.60 2.20
C ILE A 95 -2.00 2.89 3.44
N SER A 96 -2.13 1.87 4.26
CA SER A 96 -2.70 1.94 5.61
C SER A 96 -1.63 1.51 6.60
N ILE A 97 -1.68 2.12 7.79
CA ILE A 97 -0.87 1.73 8.97
C ILE A 97 -1.75 1.24 10.13
N ASP A 98 -3.07 1.12 9.92
CA ASP A 98 -4.07 0.84 10.95
C ASP A 98 -5.08 -0.24 10.50
N GLN A 99 -4.59 -1.25 9.77
CA GLN A 99 -5.36 -2.42 9.31
C GLN A 99 -6.49 -2.07 8.31
N GLY A 100 -6.31 -1.02 7.52
CA GLY A 100 -7.20 -0.60 6.44
C GLY A 100 -8.29 0.38 6.89
N ARG A 101 -8.19 0.94 8.11
CA ARG A 101 -9.16 1.90 8.63
C ARG A 101 -8.97 3.28 8.01
N SER A 102 -7.72 3.69 7.78
CA SER A 102 -7.35 4.92 7.10
C SER A 102 -6.34 4.68 5.99
N TRP A 103 -6.32 5.58 5.01
CA TRP A 103 -5.54 5.41 3.79
C TRP A 103 -4.90 6.74 3.39
N GLY A 104 -3.67 6.68 2.90
CA GLY A 104 -2.95 7.84 2.39
C GLY A 104 -1.67 7.46 1.67
N LYS A 105 -0.79 8.43 1.44
CA LYS A 105 0.53 8.17 0.85
C LYS A 105 1.54 7.85 1.96
N LEU A 106 2.48 6.95 1.66
CA LEU A 106 3.62 6.76 2.54
C LEU A 106 4.40 8.08 2.64
N GLY A 107 4.81 8.45 3.86
CA GLY A 107 5.40 9.76 4.14
C GLY A 107 4.39 10.87 4.50
N THR A 108 3.08 10.65 4.35
CA THR A 108 2.05 11.58 4.86
C THR A 108 1.36 11.09 6.12
N LEU A 109 1.35 9.77 6.34
CA LEU A 109 0.75 9.17 7.53
C LEU A 109 1.66 9.31 8.75
N ARG A 110 1.03 9.41 9.92
CA ARG A 110 1.68 9.52 11.21
C ARG A 110 1.09 8.50 12.17
N LEU A 111 1.93 7.95 13.03
CA LEU A 111 1.49 7.15 14.18
C LEU A 111 2.11 7.68 15.46
N ARG A 112 1.47 7.34 16.57
CA ARG A 112 1.98 7.59 17.90
C ARG A 112 2.59 6.30 18.45
N ASP A 113 3.82 6.39 18.91
CA ASP A 113 4.52 5.35 19.65
C ASP A 113 4.92 5.86 21.04
N ASN A 114 5.80 5.11 21.73
CA ASN A 114 6.27 5.45 23.07
C ASN A 114 7.13 6.73 23.10
N ASP A 115 7.75 7.09 21.97
CA ASP A 115 8.65 8.25 21.85
C ASP A 115 7.90 9.50 21.36
N GLY A 116 6.68 9.34 20.85
CA GLY A 116 5.78 10.44 20.51
C GLY A 116 5.09 10.24 19.17
N LEU A 117 4.82 11.34 18.48
CA LEU A 117 4.22 11.31 17.15
C LEU A 117 5.32 11.32 16.09
N ARG A 118 5.39 10.30 15.25
CA ARG A 118 6.35 10.21 14.14
C ARG A 118 5.69 9.92 12.80
N LEU A 119 6.43 10.14 11.72
CA LEU A 119 6.03 9.69 10.39
C LEU A 119 6.03 8.16 10.32
N ALA A 120 5.08 7.63 9.58
CA ALA A 120 5.06 6.21 9.23
C ALA A 120 6.24 5.86 8.35
N ALA A 121 6.94 4.80 8.73
CA ALA A 121 8.00 4.17 7.99
C ALA A 121 7.43 2.99 7.16
N PRO A 122 8.17 2.48 6.16
CA PRO A 122 7.68 1.37 5.34
C PRO A 122 7.33 0.09 6.12
N GLU A 123 7.97 -0.12 7.28
CA GLU A 123 7.67 -1.22 8.22
C GLU A 123 6.33 -1.07 8.97
N ASP A 124 5.75 0.12 9.03
CA ASP A 124 4.45 0.35 9.67
C ASP A 124 3.27 0.01 8.73
N VAL A 125 3.54 -0.27 7.46
CA VAL A 125 2.50 -0.52 6.45
C VAL A 125 1.79 -1.84 6.71
N THR A 126 0.50 -1.79 6.98
CA THR A 126 -0.35 -2.97 7.22
C THR A 126 -1.10 -3.40 5.97
N ASN A 127 -1.50 -2.45 5.13
CA ASN A 127 -2.26 -2.74 3.90
C ASN A 127 -1.85 -1.79 2.79
N ILE A 128 -2.03 -2.26 1.56
CA ILE A 128 -1.89 -1.48 0.34
C ILE A 128 -3.17 -1.59 -0.46
N ARG A 129 -3.58 -0.51 -1.11
CA ARG A 129 -4.65 -0.52 -2.10
C ARG A 129 -4.28 0.26 -3.34
N TRP A 130 -4.93 -0.10 -4.43
CA TRP A 130 -4.81 0.54 -5.73
C TRP A 130 -6.20 0.79 -6.30
N ARG A 131 -6.39 1.96 -6.92
CA ARG A 131 -7.51 2.18 -7.83
C ARG A 131 -7.10 1.73 -9.22
N VAL A 132 -7.87 0.82 -9.81
CA VAL A 132 -7.64 0.26 -11.14
C VAL A 132 -8.90 0.38 -12.00
N ASN A 133 -8.72 0.42 -13.31
CA ASN A 133 -9.80 0.46 -14.29
C ASN A 133 -9.72 -0.77 -15.20
N GLY A 134 -10.88 -1.20 -15.72
CA GLY A 134 -10.99 -2.32 -16.64
C GLY A 134 -11.46 -3.61 -15.98
N THR A 135 -11.56 -4.67 -16.77
CA THR A 135 -12.14 -5.95 -16.34
C THR A 135 -11.15 -6.89 -15.66
N ASN A 136 -9.87 -6.70 -15.93
CA ASN A 136 -8.76 -7.44 -15.34
C ASN A 136 -7.45 -6.68 -15.49
N GLY A 137 -6.43 -7.14 -14.78
CA GLY A 137 -5.09 -6.60 -14.94
C GLY A 137 -4.09 -7.23 -14.00
N ARG A 138 -2.89 -6.66 -14.05
CA ARG A 138 -1.74 -7.09 -13.25
C ARG A 138 -1.14 -5.92 -12.50
N ILE A 139 -0.83 -6.15 -11.23
CA ILE A 139 -0.11 -5.22 -10.36
C ILE A 139 1.15 -5.93 -9.89
N THR A 140 2.24 -5.18 -9.76
CA THR A 140 3.45 -5.68 -9.11
C THR A 140 3.81 -4.75 -7.96
N TYR A 141 4.25 -5.31 -6.84
CA TYR A 141 4.85 -4.51 -5.77
C TYR A 141 6.13 -5.17 -5.26
N SER A 142 7.04 -4.36 -4.75
CA SER A 142 8.23 -4.85 -4.07
C SER A 142 8.19 -4.57 -2.58
N ALA A 143 8.80 -5.47 -1.82
CA ALA A 143 8.99 -5.35 -0.38
C ALA A 143 10.38 -5.89 -0.01
N VAL A 144 10.82 -5.61 1.21
CA VAL A 144 12.03 -6.19 1.80
C VAL A 144 11.63 -7.03 3.01
N VAL A 145 12.24 -8.20 3.15
CA VAL A 145 12.05 -9.06 4.33
C VAL A 145 12.84 -8.46 5.50
N ARG A 146 12.23 -8.41 6.68
CA ARG A 146 12.85 -7.89 7.91
C ARG A 146 13.04 -8.97 8.98
#